data_AF-A0AAV5G3Y0-F1
#
_entry.id   AF-A0AAV5G3Y0-F1
#
_cell.length_a   1.000
_cell.length_b   1.000
_cell.length_c   1.000
_cell.angle_alpha   90.00
_cell.angle_beta   90.00
_cell.angle_gamma   90.00
#
_symmetry.space_group_name_H-M   'P 1'
#
loop_
_entity.id
_entity.type
_entity.pdbx_description
1 polymer ?
#
loop_
_entity_poly.entity_id
_entity_poly.type
_entity_poly.pdbx_seq_one_letter_code
_entity_poly.pdbx_strand_id
1 'polypeptide(L)'
;MNFSAFALILLAINCWIPASASNAARRISTILNCKTPRAGPEETAENPSAVFSVKKLLPKQSVSVDPLVIAGDIELFVACVRAGLSIQQATSAVSVVAEEPTVTYWKQVNSLLALGVEPERAWVHMQPVPGLQELARLVMMSEHSGAAIASGCQRLVDTLRADATSSAIAKAERAGVFISLPLALCFLPAFIILGLVPVVISLGAQLL
;
A
#
# COMPACT_ATOMS: atom_id res chain seq x y z
N MET A 1 -50.17 -18.99 27.34
CA MET A 1 -49.99 -18.30 26.04
C MET A 1 -48.73 -17.44 26.20
N ASN A 2 -47.53 -17.84 25.79
CA ASN A 2 -47.04 -17.67 24.42
C ASN A 2 -45.69 -18.42 24.19
N PHE A 3 -45.57 -19.68 24.62
CA PHE A 3 -44.41 -20.52 24.28
C PHE A 3 -44.25 -20.72 22.76
N SER A 4 -45.37 -20.69 22.01
CA SER A 4 -45.38 -20.77 20.55
C SER A 4 -44.73 -19.55 19.87
N ALA A 5 -44.84 -18.36 20.45
CA ALA A 5 -44.20 -17.15 19.93
C ALA A 5 -42.68 -17.18 20.17
N PHE A 6 -42.23 -17.63 21.34
CA PHE A 6 -40.81 -17.83 21.63
C PHE A 6 -40.19 -18.94 20.75
N ALA A 7 -40.92 -20.03 20.50
CA ALA A 7 -40.49 -21.10 19.61
C ALA A 7 -40.37 -20.64 18.14
N LEU A 8 -41.30 -19.80 17.64
CA LEU A 8 -41.22 -19.20 16.31
C LEU A 8 -40.08 -18.18 16.18
N ILE A 9 -39.79 -17.42 17.25
CA ILE A 9 -38.66 -16.50 17.29
C ILE A 9 -37.33 -17.26 17.28
N LEU A 10 -37.19 -18.36 18.04
CA LEU A 10 -35.98 -19.20 18.00
C LEU A 10 -35.81 -19.93 16.66
N LEU A 11 -36.90 -20.36 16.01
CA LEU A 11 -36.84 -21.01 14.70
C LEU A 11 -36.50 -20.00 13.58
N ALA A 12 -36.97 -18.75 13.69
CA ALA A 12 -36.61 -17.66 12.79
C ALA A 12 -35.15 -17.20 12.97
N ILE A 13 -34.63 -17.20 14.21
CA ILE A 13 -33.21 -16.94 14.50
C ILE A 13 -32.30 -18.00 13.87
N ASN A 14 -32.73 -19.28 13.86
CA ASN A 14 -31.95 -20.36 13.24
C ASN A 14 -32.05 -20.39 11.70
N CYS A 15 -33.12 -19.81 11.13
CA CYS A 15 -33.36 -19.74 9.68
C CYS A 15 -32.80 -18.46 9.04
N TRP A 16 -32.68 -17.36 9.81
CA TRP A 16 -31.93 -16.14 9.45
C TRP A 16 -30.45 -16.23 9.84
N ILE A 17 -29.89 -17.42 10.00
CA ILE A 17 -28.45 -17.59 9.80
C ILE A 17 -28.32 -17.79 8.30
N PRO A 18 -28.13 -16.73 7.46
CA PRO A 18 -27.83 -16.97 6.08
C PRO A 18 -26.58 -17.84 6.06
N ALA A 19 -26.62 -18.93 5.31
CA ALA A 19 -25.44 -19.73 4.97
C ALA A 19 -24.31 -18.90 4.30
N SER A 20 -24.48 -17.58 4.16
CA SER A 20 -23.43 -16.62 3.79
C SER A 20 -22.49 -16.26 4.95
N ALA A 21 -22.92 -16.37 6.22
CA ALA A 21 -22.09 -16.02 7.39
C ALA A 21 -20.96 -17.04 7.64
N SER A 22 -21.22 -18.33 7.41
CA SER A 22 -20.20 -19.39 7.48
C SER A 22 -19.19 -19.31 6.32
N ASN A 23 -19.64 -18.87 5.13
CA ASN A 23 -18.79 -18.69 3.95
C ASN A 23 -17.91 -17.44 4.03
N ALA A 24 -18.39 -16.36 4.67
CA ALA A 24 -17.64 -15.13 4.87
C ALA A 24 -16.47 -15.33 5.86
N ALA A 25 -16.71 -16.01 6.98
CA ALA A 25 -15.68 -16.33 7.98
C ALA A 25 -14.59 -17.25 7.40
N ARG A 26 -14.96 -18.23 6.58
CA ARG A 26 -14.01 -19.17 5.95
C ARG A 26 -13.11 -18.48 4.92
N ARG A 27 -13.63 -17.51 4.15
CA ARG A 27 -12.84 -16.73 3.16
C ARG A 27 -11.86 -15.73 3.80
N ILE A 28 -12.20 -15.17 4.95
CA ILE A 28 -11.34 -14.20 5.66
C ILE A 28 -10.16 -14.92 6.33
N SER A 29 -10.37 -16.13 6.87
CA SER A 29 -9.29 -16.93 7.48
C SER A 29 -8.18 -17.32 6.50
N THR A 30 -8.50 -17.50 5.22
CA THR A 30 -7.51 -17.82 4.18
C THR A 30 -6.67 -16.60 3.77
N ILE A 31 -7.19 -15.38 3.95
CA ILE A 31 -6.50 -14.12 3.59
C ILE A 31 -5.66 -13.60 4.77
N LEU A 32 -6.06 -13.88 6.01
CA LEU A 32 -5.33 -13.48 7.22
C LEU A 32 -4.17 -14.40 7.60
N ASN A 33 -3.81 -15.38 6.77
CA ASN A 33 -2.52 -16.05 6.91
C ASN A 33 -1.43 -15.12 6.36
N CYS A 34 -1.16 -14.03 7.09
CA CYS A 34 0.02 -13.21 6.93
C CYS A 34 1.23 -14.12 7.12
N LYS A 35 1.78 -14.62 6.01
CA LYS A 35 3.06 -15.29 6.01
C LYS A 35 4.06 -14.30 6.61
N THR A 36 4.54 -14.60 7.81
CA THR A 36 5.54 -13.79 8.49
C THR A 36 6.76 -13.62 7.59
N PRO A 37 7.45 -12.47 7.57
CA PRO A 37 8.62 -12.20 6.71
C PRO A 37 9.81 -13.18 6.87
N ARG A 38 9.70 -14.20 7.72
CA ARG A 38 10.74 -15.18 8.05
C ARG A 38 10.31 -16.65 7.86
N ALA A 39 9.37 -16.93 6.97
CA ALA A 39 9.03 -18.31 6.61
C ALA A 39 9.92 -18.79 5.44
N GLY A 40 10.80 -19.76 5.72
CA GLY A 40 11.62 -20.44 4.71
C GLY A 40 10.80 -21.24 3.69
N PRO A 41 11.46 -21.89 2.71
CA PRO A 41 10.79 -22.54 1.60
C PRO A 41 10.24 -23.90 2.05
N GLU A 42 8.92 -24.05 2.05
CA GLU A 42 8.31 -25.38 1.97
C GLU A 42 7.64 -25.52 0.61
N GLU A 43 8.21 -26.38 -0.22
CA GLU A 43 7.53 -27.03 -1.33
C GLU A 43 6.31 -27.81 -0.79
N THR A 44 5.19 -27.81 -1.53
CA THR A 44 4.57 -29.02 -2.10
C THR A 44 3.16 -28.71 -2.65
N ALA A 45 2.90 -29.23 -3.86
CA ALA A 45 1.62 -29.47 -4.55
C ALA A 45 0.77 -28.24 -4.98
N GLU A 46 0.81 -27.80 -6.24
CA GLU A 46 0.27 -28.45 -7.45
C GLU A 46 -1.26 -28.38 -7.54
N ASN A 47 -1.79 -27.23 -7.99
CA ASN A 47 -3.10 -27.18 -8.64
C ASN A 47 -3.17 -25.98 -9.63
N PRO A 48 -2.88 -26.19 -10.93
CA PRO A 48 -2.66 -25.11 -11.90
C PRO A 48 -3.90 -24.27 -12.25
N SER A 49 -5.11 -24.75 -11.94
CA SER A 49 -6.37 -24.08 -12.31
C SER A 49 -6.88 -23.07 -11.26
N ALA A 50 -6.52 -23.23 -9.99
CA ALA A 50 -6.90 -22.30 -8.92
C ALA A 50 -6.04 -21.02 -8.92
N VAL A 51 -4.80 -21.09 -9.41
CA VAL A 51 -3.85 -19.96 -9.47
C VAL A 51 -4.29 -18.91 -10.49
N PHE A 52 -4.93 -19.33 -11.59
CA PHE A 52 -5.30 -18.43 -12.67
C PHE A 52 -6.46 -17.48 -12.30
N SER A 53 -7.36 -17.92 -11.41
CA SER A 53 -8.55 -17.15 -11.02
C SER A 53 -8.27 -16.16 -9.88
N VAL A 54 -7.33 -16.47 -8.98
CA VAL A 54 -6.93 -15.58 -7.88
C VAL A 54 -6.07 -14.41 -8.39
N LYS A 55 -5.26 -14.61 -9.44
CA LYS A 55 -4.43 -13.55 -10.03
C LYS A 55 -5.24 -12.37 -10.58
N LYS A 56 -6.52 -12.58 -10.90
CA LYS A 56 -7.42 -11.55 -11.45
C LYS A 56 -7.99 -10.60 -10.38
N LEU A 57 -7.87 -10.95 -9.10
CA LEU A 57 -8.40 -10.18 -7.96
C LEU A 57 -7.32 -9.59 -7.06
N LEU A 58 -6.04 -9.94 -7.28
CA LEU A 58 -4.95 -9.17 -6.70
C LEU A 58 -4.94 -7.79 -7.40
N PRO A 59 -4.97 -6.67 -6.66
CA PRO A 59 -4.71 -5.37 -7.27
C PRO A 59 -3.41 -5.52 -8.06
N LYS A 60 -3.46 -5.16 -9.35
CA LYS A 60 -2.32 -5.18 -10.25
C LYS A 60 -1.21 -4.39 -9.55
N GLN A 61 -0.31 -5.09 -8.85
CA GLN A 61 0.82 -4.50 -8.19
C GLN A 61 1.72 -4.11 -9.36
N SER A 62 1.48 -2.91 -9.92
CA SER A 62 2.47 -2.27 -10.77
C SER A 62 3.75 -2.39 -9.97
N VAL A 63 4.79 -2.95 -10.59
CA VAL A 63 6.15 -2.96 -10.05
C VAL A 63 6.50 -1.48 -9.87
N SER A 64 6.13 -0.95 -8.71
CA SER A 64 6.26 0.44 -8.31
C SER A 64 7.40 0.38 -7.32
N VAL A 65 8.50 0.98 -7.73
CA VAL A 65 9.67 1.13 -6.87
C VAL A 65 9.21 1.82 -5.59
N ASP A 66 9.64 1.31 -4.44
CA ASP A 66 9.29 1.91 -3.15
C ASP A 66 9.76 3.38 -3.15
N PRO A 67 8.86 4.37 -2.96
CA PRO A 67 9.21 5.78 -2.92
C PRO A 67 10.31 6.11 -1.91
N LEU A 68 10.40 5.35 -0.81
CA LEU A 68 11.42 5.56 0.23
C LEU A 68 12.83 5.15 -0.23
N VAL A 69 12.94 4.14 -1.10
CA VAL A 69 14.22 3.74 -1.70
C VAL A 69 14.73 4.84 -2.62
N ILE A 70 13.85 5.37 -3.49
CA ILE A 70 14.20 6.49 -4.37
C ILE A 70 14.57 7.75 -3.56
N ALA A 71 13.83 8.03 -2.49
CA ALA A 71 14.13 9.16 -1.61
C ALA A 71 15.52 9.03 -0.97
N GLY A 72 15.92 7.82 -0.55
CA GLY A 72 17.25 7.54 -0.01
C GLY A 72 18.37 7.78 -1.02
N ASP A 73 18.21 7.27 -2.25
CA ASP A 73 19.17 7.48 -3.33
C ASP A 73 19.36 8.98 -3.65
N ILE A 74 18.24 9.72 -3.74
CA ILE A 74 18.26 11.17 -4.00
C ILE A 74 18.86 11.93 -2.83
N GLU A 75 18.62 11.51 -1.58
CA GLU A 75 19.21 12.15 -0.40
C GLU A 75 20.75 11.98 -0.38
N LEU A 76 21.25 10.80 -0.74
CA LEU A 76 22.69 10.58 -0.93
C LEU A 76 23.25 11.44 -2.05
N PHE A 77 22.55 11.53 -3.19
CA PHE A 77 22.92 12.42 -4.29
C PHE A 77 23.01 13.88 -3.83
N VAL A 78 21.99 14.36 -3.11
CA VAL A 78 21.94 15.72 -2.55
C VAL A 78 23.06 15.96 -1.55
N ALA A 79 23.36 15.00 -0.68
CA ALA A 79 24.46 15.09 0.27
C ALA A 79 25.81 15.24 -0.46
N CYS A 80 26.03 14.48 -1.54
CA CYS A 80 27.22 14.59 -2.38
C CYS A 80 27.33 15.97 -3.05
N VAL A 81 26.24 16.46 -3.65
CA VAL A 81 26.23 17.78 -4.32
C VAL A 81 26.44 18.91 -3.31
N ARG A 82 25.84 18.83 -2.11
CA ARG A 82 26.07 19.80 -1.02
C ARG A 82 27.50 19.78 -0.49
N ALA A 83 28.18 18.63 -0.56
CA ALA A 83 29.59 18.50 -0.23
C ALA A 83 30.52 19.08 -1.32
N GLY A 84 29.97 19.61 -2.43
CA GLY A 84 30.73 20.21 -3.51
C GLY A 84 31.15 19.24 -4.62
N LEU A 85 30.65 18.00 -4.60
CA LEU A 85 30.90 17.04 -5.67
C LEU A 85 30.16 17.43 -6.96
N SER A 86 30.77 17.15 -8.10
CA SER A 86 30.10 17.31 -9.39
C SER A 86 28.94 16.33 -9.54
N ILE A 87 28.01 16.61 -10.46
CA ILE A 87 26.87 15.73 -10.75
C ILE A 87 27.35 14.31 -11.10
N GLN A 88 28.41 14.19 -11.90
CA GLN A 88 29.00 12.89 -12.24
C GLN A 88 29.56 12.17 -11.01
N GLN A 89 30.28 12.88 -10.13
CA GLN A 89 30.81 12.29 -8.89
C GLN A 89 29.71 11.86 -7.93
N ALA A 90 28.66 12.67 -7.78
CA ALA A 90 27.49 12.34 -6.97
C ALA A 90 26.75 11.12 -7.55
N THR A 91 26.50 11.08 -8.86
CA THR A 91 25.90 9.93 -9.55
C THR A 91 26.75 8.66 -9.40
N SER A 92 28.08 8.78 -9.49
CA SER A 92 28.99 7.66 -9.27
C SER A 92 28.86 7.12 -7.85
N ALA A 93 28.86 7.98 -6.84
CA ALA A 93 28.68 7.60 -5.43
C ALA A 93 27.36 6.85 -5.21
N VAL A 94 26.25 7.34 -5.76
CA VAL A 94 24.95 6.68 -5.65
C VAL A 94 24.93 5.35 -6.41
N SER A 95 25.57 5.24 -7.57
CA SER A 95 25.61 4.00 -8.35
C SER A 95 26.30 2.82 -7.66
N VAL A 96 27.13 3.10 -6.64
CA VAL A 96 27.80 2.10 -5.81
C VAL A 96 26.92 1.66 -4.63
N VAL A 97 26.08 2.55 -4.11
CA VAL A 97 25.24 2.32 -2.92
C VAL A 97 23.83 1.83 -3.29
N ALA A 98 23.29 2.28 -4.43
CA ALA A 98 21.95 1.95 -4.87
C ALA A 98 21.77 0.42 -4.99
N GLU A 99 20.62 -0.05 -4.52
CA GLU A 99 20.22 -1.45 -4.57
C GLU A 99 19.13 -1.68 -5.64
N GLU A 100 18.72 -2.92 -5.86
CA GLU A 100 17.57 -3.19 -6.72
C GLU A 100 16.30 -2.57 -6.12
N PRO A 101 15.43 -1.94 -6.94
CA PRO A 101 15.42 -1.92 -8.40
C PRO A 101 16.09 -0.70 -9.06
N THR A 102 16.70 0.21 -8.29
CA THR A 102 17.20 1.50 -8.82
C THR A 102 18.65 1.42 -9.34
N VAL A 103 19.43 0.45 -8.87
CA VAL A 103 20.86 0.27 -9.19
C VAL A 103 21.16 0.30 -10.69
N THR A 104 20.34 -0.33 -11.52
CA THR A 104 20.56 -0.42 -12.97
C THR A 104 20.48 0.97 -13.61
N TYR A 105 19.52 1.80 -13.19
CA TYR A 105 19.36 3.16 -13.70
C TYR A 105 20.55 4.05 -13.30
N TRP A 106 20.98 3.99 -12.04
CA TRP A 106 22.13 4.76 -11.57
C TRP A 106 23.44 4.36 -12.25
N LYS A 107 23.69 3.06 -12.43
CA LYS A 107 24.86 2.56 -13.16
C LYS A 107 24.85 2.96 -14.62
N GLN A 108 23.68 2.96 -15.26
CA GLN A 108 23.53 3.35 -16.66
C GLN A 108 23.82 4.85 -16.85
N VAL A 109 23.22 5.72 -16.03
CA VAL A 109 23.49 7.16 -16.07
C VAL A 109 24.97 7.45 -15.76
N ASN A 110 25.55 6.81 -14.74
CA ASN A 110 26.96 6.97 -14.41
C ASN A 110 27.88 6.61 -15.59
N SER A 111 27.61 5.48 -16.25
CA SER A 111 28.38 5.03 -17.40
C SER A 111 28.27 6.00 -18.58
N LEU A 112 27.07 6.52 -18.87
CA LEU A 112 26.87 7.48 -19.96
C LEU A 112 27.58 8.81 -19.68
N LEU A 113 27.49 9.32 -18.46
CA LEU A 113 28.21 10.53 -18.04
C LEU A 113 29.74 10.32 -18.09
N ALA A 114 30.24 9.14 -17.71
CA ALA A 114 31.65 8.79 -17.81
C ALA A 114 32.17 8.74 -19.26
N LEU A 115 31.30 8.42 -20.22
CA LEU A 115 31.61 8.45 -21.64
C LEU A 115 31.48 9.86 -22.25
N GLY A 116 31.12 10.88 -21.46
CA GLY A 116 30.91 12.25 -21.94
C GLY A 116 29.63 12.43 -22.75
N VAL A 117 28.64 11.54 -22.58
CA VAL A 117 27.32 11.71 -23.21
C VAL A 117 26.63 12.92 -22.59
N GLU A 118 26.01 13.73 -23.45
CA GLU A 118 25.22 14.90 -23.05
C GLU A 118 24.25 14.55 -21.91
N PRO A 119 24.15 15.37 -20.84
CA PRO A 119 23.28 15.08 -19.70
C PRO A 119 21.84 14.75 -20.13
N GLU A 120 21.29 15.51 -21.07
CA GLU A 120 19.93 15.29 -21.59
C GLU A 120 19.72 13.86 -22.10
N ARG A 121 20.72 13.26 -22.74
CA ARG A 121 20.67 11.87 -23.21
C ARG A 121 21.01 10.87 -22.11
N ALA A 122 21.95 11.19 -21.23
CA ALA A 122 22.35 10.32 -20.14
C ALA A 122 21.18 10.02 -19.18
N TRP A 123 20.39 11.05 -18.84
CA TRP A 123 19.32 10.97 -17.84
C TRP A 123 17.97 10.47 -18.39
N VAL A 124 17.82 10.26 -19.70
CA VAL A 124 16.57 9.75 -20.33
C VAL A 124 16.13 8.41 -19.75
N HIS A 125 17.08 7.54 -19.40
CA HIS A 125 16.77 6.21 -18.88
C HIS A 125 16.05 6.21 -17.53
N MET A 126 16.10 7.32 -16.78
CA MET A 126 15.39 7.48 -15.52
C MET A 126 13.93 7.92 -15.69
N GLN A 127 13.52 8.39 -16.87
CA GLN A 127 12.15 8.88 -17.12
C GLN A 127 11.01 7.85 -16.93
N PRO A 128 11.20 6.54 -17.16
CA PRO A 128 10.12 5.57 -16.95
C PRO A 128 9.76 5.33 -15.49
N VAL A 129 10.61 5.74 -14.54
CA VAL A 129 10.44 5.48 -13.11
C VAL A 129 10.02 6.77 -12.40
N PRO A 130 8.79 6.85 -11.86
CA PRO A 130 8.35 7.98 -11.04
C PRO A 130 9.32 8.20 -9.87
N GLY A 131 9.61 9.44 -9.53
CA GLY A 131 10.65 9.85 -8.58
C GLY A 131 12.00 10.08 -9.26
N LEU A 132 12.50 9.09 -10.03
CA LEU A 132 13.74 9.26 -10.82
C LEU A 132 13.51 10.15 -12.05
N GLN A 133 12.30 10.17 -12.60
CA GLN A 133 11.92 11.09 -13.68
C GLN A 133 12.01 12.56 -13.23
N GLU A 134 11.47 12.88 -12.05
CA GLU A 134 11.49 14.21 -11.47
C GLU A 134 12.93 14.64 -11.17
N LEU A 135 13.76 13.73 -10.64
CA LEU A 135 15.19 13.95 -10.48
C LEU A 135 15.85 14.30 -11.82
N ALA A 136 15.64 13.49 -12.86
CA ALA A 136 16.22 13.72 -14.18
C ALA A 136 15.81 15.10 -14.74
N ARG A 137 14.54 15.50 -14.58
CA ARG A 137 14.07 16.84 -14.99
C ARG A 137 14.75 17.96 -14.20
N LEU A 138 14.91 17.81 -12.89
CA LEU A 138 15.58 18.80 -12.04
C LEU A 138 17.05 18.98 -12.42
N VAL A 139 17.74 17.87 -12.72
CA VAL A 139 19.13 17.90 -13.16
C VAL A 139 19.25 18.57 -14.53
N MET A 140 18.39 18.22 -15.49
CA MET A 140 18.41 18.82 -16.84
C MET A 140 18.05 20.32 -16.85
N MET A 141 17.14 20.77 -15.97
CA MET A 141 16.72 22.17 -15.88
C MET A 141 17.73 23.07 -15.15
N SER A 142 18.63 22.47 -14.38
CA SER A 142 19.64 23.23 -13.66
C SER A 142 20.85 23.50 -14.56
N GLU A 143 20.88 24.70 -15.14
CA GLU A 143 22.05 25.20 -15.85
C GLU A 143 23.21 25.42 -14.86
N HIS A 144 23.98 24.36 -14.59
CA HIS A 144 25.25 24.35 -13.85
C HIS A 144 25.22 24.80 -12.37
N SER A 145 24.04 24.96 -11.76
CA SER A 145 23.94 25.36 -10.35
C SER A 145 23.64 24.19 -9.41
N GLY A 146 24.71 23.64 -8.81
CA GLY A 146 24.59 22.55 -7.82
C GLY A 146 23.71 22.90 -6.62
N ALA A 147 23.71 24.16 -6.17
CA ALA A 147 22.84 24.63 -5.09
C ALA A 147 21.35 24.58 -5.47
N ALA A 148 21.02 24.97 -6.72
CA ALA A 148 19.65 24.90 -7.22
C ALA A 148 19.17 23.44 -7.32
N ILE A 149 20.01 22.53 -7.86
CA ILE A 149 19.73 21.08 -7.93
C ILE A 149 19.49 20.53 -6.54
N ALA A 150 20.41 20.78 -5.60
CA ALA A 150 20.30 20.28 -4.23
C ALA A 150 19.01 20.76 -3.56
N SER A 151 18.61 22.03 -3.77
CA SER A 151 17.36 22.55 -3.21
C SER A 151 16.12 21.91 -3.85
N GLY A 152 16.12 21.68 -5.18
CA GLY A 152 15.02 21.05 -5.89
C GLY A 152 14.85 19.58 -5.52
N CYS A 153 15.97 18.86 -5.47
CA CYS A 153 15.99 17.45 -5.08
C CYS A 153 15.61 17.27 -3.61
N GLN A 154 15.98 18.19 -2.71
CA GLN A 154 15.52 18.13 -1.31
C GLN A 154 13.99 18.23 -1.23
N ARG A 155 13.37 19.15 -1.96
CA ARG A 155 11.90 19.25 -2.01
C ARG A 155 11.26 17.97 -2.54
N LEU A 156 11.89 17.35 -3.53
CA LEU A 156 11.45 16.07 -4.08
C LEU A 156 11.52 14.94 -3.02
N VAL A 157 12.63 14.84 -2.27
CA VAL A 157 12.76 13.90 -1.14
C VAL A 157 11.67 14.12 -0.09
N ASP A 158 11.42 15.38 0.27
CA ASP A 158 10.39 15.72 1.26
C ASP A 158 9.00 15.31 0.77
N THR A 159 8.72 15.49 -0.53
CA THR A 159 7.47 15.08 -1.17
C THR A 159 7.30 13.56 -1.14
N LEU A 160 8.33 12.80 -1.54
CA LEU A 160 8.30 11.33 -1.53
C LEU A 160 8.06 10.78 -0.12
N ARG A 161 8.67 11.38 0.90
CA ARG A 161 8.45 11.00 2.31
C ARG A 161 7.04 11.36 2.79
N ALA A 162 6.53 12.53 2.43
CA ALA A 162 5.17 12.95 2.77
C ALA A 162 4.13 12.01 2.14
N ASP A 163 4.30 11.64 0.87
CA ASP A 163 3.42 10.71 0.17
C ASP A 163 3.45 9.31 0.79
N ALA A 164 4.64 8.81 1.13
CA ALA A 164 4.80 7.53 1.82
C ALA A 164 4.09 7.54 3.19
N THR A 165 4.23 8.63 3.94
CA THR A 165 3.57 8.80 5.25
C THR A 165 2.05 8.87 5.12
N SER A 166 1.54 9.62 4.14
CA SER A 166 0.12 9.73 3.84
C SER A 166 -0.49 8.37 3.48
N SER A 167 0.21 7.58 2.65
CA SER A 167 -0.19 6.21 2.30
C SER A 167 -0.22 5.28 3.52
N ALA A 168 0.75 5.40 4.43
CA ALA A 168 0.78 4.64 5.68
C ALA A 168 -0.39 5.00 6.61
N ILE A 169 -0.68 6.30 6.76
CA ILE A 169 -1.81 6.79 7.57
C ILE A 169 -3.13 6.29 6.99
N ALA A 170 -3.34 6.41 5.67
CA ALA A 170 -4.55 5.94 5.02
C ALA A 170 -4.78 4.43 5.21
N LYS A 171 -3.72 3.63 5.28
CA LYS A 171 -3.81 2.19 5.61
C LYS A 171 -4.18 1.97 7.07
N ALA A 172 -3.63 2.76 7.99
CA ALA A 172 -3.93 2.68 9.42
C ALA A 172 -5.39 3.06 9.74
N GLU A 173 -5.93 4.10 9.11
CA GLU A 173 -7.33 4.51 9.28
C GLU A 173 -8.31 3.41 8.84
N ARG A 174 -8.02 2.74 7.73
CA ARG A 174 -8.82 1.61 7.25
C ARG A 174 -8.79 0.43 8.21
N ALA A 175 -7.67 0.19 8.89
CA ALA A 175 -7.58 -0.87 9.89
C ALA A 175 -8.55 -0.65 11.06
N GLY A 176 -8.73 0.61 11.51
CA GLY A 176 -9.70 0.95 12.56
C GLY A 176 -11.15 0.62 12.18
N VAL A 177 -11.51 0.83 10.90
CA VAL A 177 -12.82 0.43 10.38
C VAL A 177 -12.97 -1.09 10.39
N PHE A 178 -11.96 -1.84 9.92
CA PHE A 178 -12.01 -3.31 9.91
C PHE A 178 -12.09 -3.92 11.32
N ILE A 179 -11.52 -3.27 12.34
CA ILE A 179 -11.59 -3.73 13.73
C ILE A 179 -12.96 -3.48 14.35
N SER A 180 -13.58 -2.33 14.07
CA SER A 180 -14.89 -1.96 14.65
C SER A 180 -16.08 -2.61 13.93
N LEU A 181 -15.95 -2.93 12.64
CA LEU A 181 -17.04 -3.46 11.82
C LEU A 181 -17.62 -4.81 12.33
N PRO A 182 -16.83 -5.82 12.75
CA PRO A 182 -17.35 -7.05 13.33
C PRO A 182 -18.13 -6.82 14.63
N LEU A 183 -17.69 -5.85 15.44
CA LEU A 183 -18.32 -5.55 16.73
C LEU A 183 -19.67 -4.86 16.53
N ALA A 184 -19.74 -3.90 15.58
CA ALA A 184 -21.00 -3.29 15.17
C ALA A 184 -21.98 -4.31 14.58
N LEU A 185 -21.48 -5.25 13.76
CA LEU A 185 -22.29 -6.33 13.17
C LEU A 185 -22.85 -7.28 14.24
N CYS A 186 -22.11 -7.49 15.34
CA CYS A 186 -22.56 -8.30 16.48
C CYS A 186 -23.57 -7.56 17.37
N PHE A 187 -23.39 -6.25 17.57
CA PHE A 187 -24.28 -5.44 18.43
C PHE A 187 -25.66 -5.19 17.82
N LEU A 188 -25.74 -5.06 16.50
CA LEU A 188 -26.99 -4.75 15.80
C LEU A 188 -28.11 -5.78 16.06
N PRO A 189 -27.92 -7.11 15.88
CA PRO A 189 -28.96 -8.09 16.15
C PRO A 189 -29.33 -8.17 17.65
N ALA A 190 -28.34 -8.04 18.55
CA ALA A 190 -28.60 -8.03 19.99
C ALA A 190 -29.47 -6.83 20.40
N PHE A 191 -29.18 -5.64 19.87
CA PHE A 191 -29.97 -4.43 20.14
C PHE A 191 -31.41 -4.54 19.63
N ILE A 192 -31.63 -5.16 18.47
CA ILE A 192 -32.99 -5.38 17.94
C ILE A 192 -33.80 -6.26 18.88
N ILE A 193 -33.24 -7.41 19.29
CA ILE A 193 -33.93 -8.39 20.13
C ILE A 193 -34.19 -7.84 21.53
N LEU A 194 -33.19 -7.20 22.14
CA LEU A 194 -33.23 -6.76 23.54
C LEU A 194 -33.88 -5.38 23.71
N GLY A 195 -33.72 -4.47 22.75
CA GLY A 195 -34.12 -3.06 22.87
C GLY A 195 -35.33 -2.69 22.01
N LEU A 196 -35.26 -2.92 20.70
CA LEU A 196 -36.22 -2.37 19.75
C LEU A 196 -37.55 -3.16 19.73
N VAL A 197 -37.50 -4.49 19.70
CA VAL A 197 -38.69 -5.35 19.61
C VAL A 197 -39.68 -5.12 20.77
N PRO A 198 -39.26 -5.09 22.06
CA PRO A 198 -40.17 -4.85 23.17
C PRO A 198 -40.86 -3.48 23.11
N VAL A 199 -40.13 -2.45 22.69
CA VAL A 199 -40.64 -1.07 22.62
C VAL A 199 -41.72 -0.93 21.54
N VAL A 200 -41.49 -1.49 20.35
CA VAL A 200 -42.46 -1.46 19.25
C VAL A 200 -43.74 -2.22 19.61
N ILE A 201 -43.62 -3.37 20.29
CA ILE A 201 -44.77 -4.14 20.78
C ILE A 201 -45.58 -3.33 21.80
N SER A 202 -44.91 -2.69 22.75
CA SER A 202 -45.58 -1.89 23.79
C SER A 202 -46.35 -0.70 23.20
N LEU A 203 -45.78 -0.01 22.20
CA LEU A 203 -46.43 1.11 21.52
C LEU A 203 -47.61 0.65 20.66
N GLY A 204 -47.44 -0.44 19.92
CA GLY A 204 -48.52 -1.02 19.10
C GLY A 204 -49.71 -1.49 19.95
N ALA A 205 -49.45 -2.00 21.16
CA ALA A 205 -50.50 -2.43 22.08
C ALA A 205 -51.30 -1.28 22.73
N GLN A 206 -50.79 -0.04 22.71
CA GLN A 206 -51.51 1.14 23.24
C GLN A 206 -52.38 1.82 22.18
N LEU A 207 -52.14 1.55 20.90
CA LEU A 207 -52.86 2.14 19.77
C LEU A 207 -53.97 1.23 19.19
N LEU A 208 -54.02 -0.03 19.63
CA LEU A 208 -55.08 -1.01 19.36
C LEU A 208 -56.07 -1.05 20.52
#